data_AF-A0A397SLA0-F1
#
_entry.id   AF-A0A397SLA0-F1
#
_cell.length_a   1.000
_cell.length_b   1.000
_cell.length_c   1.000
_cell.angle_alpha   90.00
_cell.angle_beta   90.00
_cell.angle_gamma   90.00
#
_symmetry.space_group_name_H-M   'P 1'
#
loop_
_entity.id
_entity.type
_entity.pdbx_description
1 polymer ?
#
loop_
_entity_poly.entity_id
_entity_poly.type
_entity_poly.pdbx_seq_one_letter_code
_entity_poly.pdbx_strand_id
1 'polypeptide(L)'
;MFSRRCLTNSIIRRRWYTPFGSHVCDDNPLTLYREKERLLKGKVKDILKSAPGWNELLASDSEAMIKAEREPDPLSMKELQNDSLKFLSSMDDDI
;
A
#
# COMPACT_ATOMS: atom_id res chain seq x y z
N MET A 1 -19.65 -46.69 21.34
CA MET A 1 -20.20 -45.37 20.98
C MET A 1 -19.17 -44.63 20.14
N PHE A 2 -19.57 -44.19 18.94
CA PHE A 2 -18.65 -43.70 17.89
C PHE A 2 -18.11 -42.30 18.17
N SER A 3 -16.79 -42.19 18.04
CA SER A 3 -15.99 -40.97 17.94
C SER A 3 -16.52 -40.04 16.83
N ARG A 4 -16.71 -38.76 17.16
CA ARG A 4 -16.85 -37.69 16.16
C ARG A 4 -15.75 -36.66 16.39
N ARG A 5 -14.67 -36.83 15.64
CA ARG A 5 -13.64 -35.82 15.43
C ARG A 5 -14.30 -34.60 14.77
N CYS A 6 -14.19 -33.44 15.40
CA CYS A 6 -14.53 -32.17 14.77
C CYS A 6 -13.46 -31.88 13.72
N LEU A 7 -13.83 -32.00 12.45
CA LEU A 7 -13.00 -31.52 11.33
C LEU A 7 -13.12 -29.99 11.31
N THR A 8 -12.21 -29.29 11.99
CA THR A 8 -12.00 -27.87 11.71
C THR A 8 -11.25 -27.78 10.39
N ASN A 9 -11.98 -27.83 9.28
CA ASN A 9 -11.43 -27.43 7.98
C ASN A 9 -11.13 -25.94 8.08
N SER A 10 -9.86 -25.60 8.28
CA SER A 10 -9.36 -24.28 7.97
C SER A 10 -9.52 -24.11 6.47
N ILE A 11 -10.55 -23.36 6.07
CA ILE A 11 -10.64 -22.83 4.72
C ILE A 11 -9.51 -21.80 4.62
N ILE A 12 -8.29 -22.29 4.38
CA ILE A 12 -7.19 -21.48 3.89
C ILE A 12 -7.66 -21.04 2.51
N ARG A 13 -8.29 -19.86 2.45
CA ARG A 13 -8.45 -19.11 1.21
C ARG A 13 -7.04 -18.82 0.71
N ARG A 14 -6.45 -19.74 -0.07
CA ARG A 14 -5.27 -19.43 -0.86
C ARG A 14 -5.70 -18.31 -1.80
N ARG A 15 -5.27 -17.09 -1.48
CA ARG A 15 -5.43 -15.94 -2.35
C ARG A 15 -4.50 -16.21 -3.53
N TRP A 16 -5.07 -16.62 -4.67
CA TRP A 16 -4.32 -16.76 -5.90
C TRP A 16 -3.94 -15.35 -6.33
N TYR A 17 -2.73 -14.92 -5.96
CA TYR A 17 -2.16 -13.67 -6.43
C TYR A 17 -1.42 -13.98 -7.73
N THR A 18 -1.91 -13.43 -8.84
CA THR A 18 -1.16 -13.34 -10.09
C THR A 18 -0.51 -11.96 -10.13
N PRO A 19 0.80 -11.82 -9.82
CA PRO A 19 1.51 -10.57 -10.05
C PRO A 19 1.64 -10.42 -11.57
N PHE A 20 0.87 -9.51 -12.17
CA PHE A 20 1.05 -9.12 -13.56
C PHE A 20 1.75 -7.76 -13.69
N GLY A 21 2.55 -7.36 -12.68
CA GLY A 21 3.37 -6.17 -12.67
C GLY A 21 4.63 -6.37 -11.82
N SER A 22 5.73 -5.69 -12.18
CA SER A 22 6.94 -5.64 -11.35
C SER A 22 6.95 -4.43 -10.40
N HIS A 23 6.19 -3.39 -10.77
CA HIS A 23 6.00 -2.15 -10.04
C HIS A 23 4.57 -1.64 -10.18
N VAL A 24 4.12 -0.84 -9.22
CA VAL A 24 2.76 -0.25 -9.20
C VAL A 24 2.48 0.65 -10.42
N CYS A 25 3.52 1.17 -11.07
CA CYS A 25 3.40 2.03 -12.26
C CYS A 25 3.54 1.28 -13.60
N ASP A 26 3.42 -0.06 -13.62
CA ASP A 26 3.52 -0.91 -14.82
C ASP A 26 4.81 -0.67 -15.64
N ASP A 27 5.92 -0.38 -14.96
CA ASP A 27 7.24 -0.13 -15.56
C ASP A 27 7.28 1.04 -16.57
N ASN A 28 6.37 2.01 -16.45
CA ASN A 28 6.40 3.20 -17.31
C ASN A 28 7.68 4.04 -17.06
N PRO A 29 8.59 4.16 -18.05
CA PRO A 29 9.90 4.79 -17.85
C PRO A 29 9.81 6.28 -17.51
N LEU A 30 8.78 6.98 -18.00
CA LEU A 30 8.57 8.40 -17.73
C LEU A 30 8.20 8.62 -16.27
N THR A 31 7.31 7.78 -15.73
CA THR A 31 6.88 7.83 -14.34
C THR A 31 8.03 7.49 -13.40
N LEU A 32 8.75 6.40 -13.69
CA LEU A 32 9.92 6.00 -12.89
C LEU A 32 10.98 7.10 -12.83
N TYR A 33 11.29 7.75 -13.96
CA TYR A 33 12.26 8.84 -14.01
C TYR A 33 11.81 10.04 -13.17
N ARG A 34 10.57 10.49 -13.39
CA ARG A 34 9.97 11.63 -12.67
C ARG A 34 9.97 11.38 -11.16
N GLU A 35 9.50 10.22 -10.73
CA GLU A 35 9.38 9.90 -9.31
C GLU A 35 10.73 9.65 -8.65
N LYS A 36 11.69 9.07 -9.38
CA LYS A 36 13.08 8.97 -8.93
C LYS A 36 13.71 10.35 -8.71
N GLU A 37 13.51 11.28 -9.65
CA GLU A 37 14.00 12.65 -9.48
C GLU A 37 13.35 13.35 -8.27
N ARG A 38 12.04 13.17 -8.07
CA ARG A 38 11.35 13.73 -6.89
C ARG A 38 11.91 13.16 -5.59
N LEU A 39 12.16 11.85 -5.54
CA LEU A 39 12.75 11.17 -4.39
C LEU A 39 14.16 11.68 -4.09
N LEU A 40 15.01 11.84 -5.10
CA LEU A 40 16.34 12.41 -4.94
C LEU A 40 16.34 13.87 -4.48
N LYS A 41 15.31 14.64 -4.87
CA LYS A 41 15.10 16.03 -4.42
C LYS A 41 14.45 16.12 -3.03
N GLY A 42 14.16 14.98 -2.38
CA GLY A 42 13.47 14.92 -1.08
C GLY A 42 12.00 15.35 -1.15
N LYS A 43 11.40 15.40 -2.34
CA LYS A 43 10.00 15.82 -2.59
C LYS A 43 9.03 14.64 -2.62
N VAL A 44 9.20 13.70 -1.69
CA VAL A 44 8.31 12.54 -1.51
C VAL A 44 7.36 12.84 -0.37
N LYS A 45 6.06 12.56 -0.58
CA LYS A 45 5.03 12.73 0.44
C LYS A 45 4.97 11.44 1.27
N ASP A 46 5.07 11.59 2.58
CA ASP A 46 4.92 10.47 3.51
C ASP A 46 3.43 10.19 3.70
N ILE A 47 2.92 9.22 2.96
CA ILE A 47 1.52 8.79 3.04
C ILE A 47 1.32 7.82 4.21
N LEU A 48 2.28 6.91 4.41
CA LEU A 48 2.25 5.90 5.47
C LEU A 48 3.10 6.34 6.65
N LYS A 49 2.52 6.30 7.85
CA LYS A 49 3.22 6.63 9.11
C LYS A 49 4.31 5.58 9.40
N SER A 50 4.10 4.34 8.96
CA SER A 50 5.02 3.21 9.16
C SER A 50 6.23 3.22 8.21
N ALA A 51 6.22 4.03 7.14
CA ALA A 51 7.21 3.99 6.08
C ALA A 51 7.53 5.40 5.53
N PRO A 52 8.30 6.22 6.27
CA PRO A 52 8.73 7.53 5.80
C PRO A 52 9.68 7.40 4.59
N GLY A 53 9.55 8.29 3.62
CA GLY A 53 10.31 8.33 2.37
C GLY A 53 9.94 7.25 1.35
N TRP A 54 8.92 6.44 1.63
CA TRP A 54 8.46 5.40 0.71
C TRP A 54 7.64 6.00 -0.44
N ASN A 55 7.91 5.56 -1.67
CA ASN A 55 7.19 5.99 -2.87
C ASN A 55 6.48 4.79 -3.51
N GLU A 56 5.15 4.83 -3.51
CA GLU A 56 4.28 3.79 -4.08
C GLU A 56 4.59 3.51 -5.56
N LEU A 57 4.83 4.55 -6.36
CA LEU A 57 5.05 4.42 -7.80
C LEU A 57 6.41 3.80 -8.16
N LEU A 58 7.36 3.84 -7.23
CA LEU A 58 8.67 3.20 -7.37
C LEU A 58 8.72 1.83 -6.68
N ALA A 59 7.72 1.48 -5.89
CA ALA A 59 7.68 0.24 -5.14
C ALA A 59 7.26 -0.92 -6.05
N SER A 60 7.77 -2.11 -5.73
CA SER A 60 7.22 -3.33 -6.31
C SER A 60 5.82 -3.61 -5.74
N ASP A 61 4.98 -4.33 -6.48
CA ASP A 61 3.63 -4.69 -6.01
C ASP A 61 3.68 -5.43 -4.66
N SER A 62 4.67 -6.32 -4.51
CA SER A 62 4.87 -7.09 -3.28
C SER A 62 5.27 -6.22 -2.09
N GLU A 63 6.07 -5.18 -2.33
CA GLU A 63 6.48 -4.23 -1.31
C GLU A 63 5.29 -3.35 -0.90
N ALA A 64 4.56 -2.80 -1.87
CA ALA A 64 3.37 -1.99 -1.61
C ALA A 64 2.35 -2.73 -0.76
N MET A 65 2.11 -4.01 -1.04
CA MET A 65 1.22 -4.86 -0.24
C MET A 65 1.71 -5.00 1.21
N ILE A 66 2.99 -5.31 1.43
CA ILE A 66 3.53 -5.48 2.79
C ILE A 66 3.46 -4.16 3.56
N LYS A 67 3.68 -3.03 2.89
CA LYS A 67 3.60 -1.71 3.52
C LYS A 67 2.17 -1.35 3.88
N ALA A 68 1.21 -1.60 2.99
CA ALA A 68 -0.21 -1.41 3.26
C ALA A 68 -0.69 -2.28 4.44
N GLU A 69 -0.29 -3.54 4.51
CA GLU A 69 -0.68 -4.47 5.59
C GLU A 69 -0.06 -4.09 6.94
N ARG A 70 1.13 -3.48 6.94
CA ARG A 70 1.83 -3.07 8.17
C ARG A 70 1.39 -1.71 8.68
N GLU A 71 0.64 -0.95 7.90
CA GLU A 71 0.10 0.33 8.37
C GLU A 71 -0.93 0.02 9.46
N PRO A 72 -0.81 0.66 10.64
CA PRO A 72 -1.73 0.39 11.74
C PRO A 72 -3.15 0.76 11.32
N ASP A 73 -4.10 -0.15 11.56
CA ASP A 73 -5.51 0.10 11.30
C ASP A 73 -5.96 1.36 12.05
N PRO A 74 -6.64 2.31 11.38
CA PRO A 74 -7.23 3.45 12.04
C PRO A 74 -8.29 2.98 13.04
N LEU A 75 -8.35 3.62 14.21
CA LEU A 75 -9.30 3.25 15.27
C LEU A 75 -10.76 3.46 14.81
N SER A 76 -10.98 4.32 13.80
CA SER A 76 -12.29 4.56 13.19
C SER A 76 -12.20 4.93 11.69
N MET A 77 -13.22 4.53 10.93
CA MET A 77 -13.42 4.95 9.53
C MET A 77 -13.44 6.49 9.36
N LYS A 78 -13.92 7.22 10.37
CA LYS A 78 -13.95 8.69 10.35
C LYS A 78 -12.56 9.30 10.34
N GLU A 79 -11.62 8.70 11.07
CA GLU A 79 -10.23 9.16 11.12
C GLU A 79 -9.55 8.91 9.78
N LEU A 80 -9.77 7.74 9.19
CA LEU A 80 -9.25 7.40 7.87
C LEU A 80 -9.73 8.40 6.81
N GLN A 81 -11.02 8.71 6.80
CA GLN A 81 -11.59 9.70 5.88
C GLN A 81 -10.97 11.09 6.08
N ASN A 82 -10.79 11.52 7.33
CA ASN A 82 -10.17 12.82 7.62
C ASN A 82 -8.72 12.88 7.15
N ASP A 83 -7.96 11.80 7.34
CA ASP A 83 -6.57 11.70 6.88
C ASP A 83 -6.50 11.73 5.34
N SER A 84 -7.42 11.04 4.65
CA SER A 84 -7.54 11.13 3.18
C SER A 84 -7.87 12.54 2.70
N LEU A 85 -8.80 13.24 3.36
CA LEU A 85 -9.17 14.61 2.98
C LEU A 85 -8.02 15.59 3.20
N LYS A 86 -7.29 15.47 4.32
CA LYS A 86 -6.09 16.29 4.57
C LYS A 86 -5.04 16.07 3.48
N PHE A 87 -4.81 14.81 3.11
CA PHE A 87 -3.88 14.47 2.05
C PHE A 87 -4.25 15.13 0.71
N LEU A 88 -5.52 14.99 0.29
CA LEU A 88 -6.02 15.64 -0.94
C LEU A 88 -5.90 17.17 -0.87
N SER A 89 -6.25 17.79 0.26
CA SER A 89 -6.10 19.25 0.40
C SER A 89 -4.65 19.71 0.26
N SER A 90 -3.69 18.95 0.79
CA SER A 90 -2.25 19.25 0.65
C SER A 90 -1.68 18.97 -0.74
N MET A 91 -2.44 18.33 -1.64
CA MET A 91 -2.04 18.12 -3.03
C MET A 91 -2.34 19.33 -3.91
N ASP A 92 -3.43 20.04 -3.61
CA ASP A 92 -3.84 21.22 -4.36
C ASP A 92 -2.87 22.40 -4.18
N ASP A 93 -2.19 22.49 -3.04
CA ASP A 93 -1.20 23.55 -2.75
C ASP A 93 0.11 23.45 -3.57
N ASP A 94 0.38 22.31 -4.21
CA ASP A 94 1.61 22.05 -4.98
C ASP A 94 1.46 22.28 -6.51
N ILE A 95 0.33 22.81 -6.98
CA ILE A 95 0.03 23.09 -8.40
C ILE A 95 0.29 24.56 -8.75
#